data_AF-A0A0B6X6S5-F1
#
_entry.id   AF-A0A0B6X6S5-F1
#
_cell.length_a   1.000
_cell.length_b   1.000
_cell.length_c   1.000
_cell.angle_alpha   90.00
_cell.angle_beta   90.00
_cell.angle_gamma   90.00
#
_symmetry.space_group_name_H-M   'P 1'
#
loop_
_entity.id
_entity.type
_entity.pdbx_description
1 polymer ?
#
loop_
_entity_poly.entity_id
_entity_poly.type
_entity_poly.pdbx_seq_one_letter_code
_entity_poly.pdbx_strand_id
1 'polypeptide(L)'
;MKLFVHGEIKLYSTLLQAGTQPSKFDDKKGQDWGYLNNKGWLGPSQPTFGILTEIHNKTDIKNILMFYWGEKESSNTYKGLYLRVSSNEGNYQTVVELLKKSLDITVDNATHNFGTTPPKKEGNTDYIYTVQYVNDEARKLGSILKQVDQTKHFCFNWR
;
A
#
# COMPACT_ATOMS: atom_id res chain seq x y z
N MET A 1 -27.22 18.33 -8.31
CA MET A 1 -25.94 18.55 -7.62
C MET A 1 -25.31 17.20 -7.34
N LYS A 2 -24.35 16.74 -8.17
CA LYS A 2 -23.66 15.45 -7.96
C LYS A 2 -22.69 15.63 -6.80
N LEU A 3 -23.00 15.03 -5.65
CA LEU A 3 -22.05 14.84 -4.56
C LEU A 3 -20.85 14.07 -5.12
N PHE A 4 -19.69 14.70 -5.19
CA PHE A 4 -18.44 14.00 -5.46
C PHE A 4 -18.23 13.02 -4.29
N VAL A 5 -18.38 11.73 -4.56
CA VAL A 5 -18.07 10.68 -3.59
C VAL A 5 -16.56 10.76 -3.36
N HIS A 6 -16.18 11.27 -2.20
CA HIS A 6 -14.80 11.26 -1.74
C HIS A 6 -14.44 9.80 -1.51
N GLY A 7 -13.52 9.29 -2.30
CA GLY A 7 -13.04 7.92 -2.19
C GLY A 7 -12.24 7.76 -0.91
N GLU A 8 -12.90 7.28 0.14
CA GLU A 8 -12.27 6.97 1.43
C GLU A 8 -12.05 5.45 1.49
N ILE A 9 -10.81 5.03 1.65
CA ILE A 9 -10.47 3.66 2.06
C ILE A 9 -9.94 3.74 3.48
N LYS A 10 -10.69 3.22 4.44
CA LYS A 10 -10.14 2.96 5.77
C LYS A 10 -9.54 1.56 5.76
N LEU A 11 -8.23 1.49 5.98
CA LEU A 11 -7.51 0.25 6.19
C LEU A 11 -7.13 0.13 7.65
N TYR A 12 -7.56 -0.96 8.27
CA TYR A 12 -7.06 -1.31 9.58
C TYR A 12 -5.95 -2.31 9.30
N SER A 13 -4.70 -1.96 9.61
CA SER A 13 -3.60 -2.91 9.49
C SER A 13 -3.18 -3.33 10.88
N THR A 14 -3.25 -4.64 11.12
CA THR A 14 -2.69 -5.22 12.33
C THR A 14 -1.26 -5.63 11.98
N LEU A 15 -0.27 -4.80 12.34
CA LEU A 15 1.12 -5.25 12.33
C LEU A 15 1.31 -6.11 13.59
N LEU A 16 0.89 -7.37 13.49
CA LEU A 16 1.00 -8.35 14.57
C LEU A 16 2.45 -8.73 14.78
N GLN A 17 2.88 -8.74 16.03
CA GLN A 17 3.93 -9.64 16.48
C GLN A 17 3.41 -10.45 17.64
N ALA A 18 2.91 -11.63 17.28
CA ALA A 18 3.14 -12.89 17.97
C ALA A 18 2.35 -13.94 17.18
N GLY A 19 3.05 -14.83 16.47
CA GLY A 19 2.50 -16.17 16.19
C GLY A 19 2.32 -16.62 14.75
N THR A 20 2.19 -15.79 13.70
CA THR A 20 1.93 -16.37 12.36
C THR A 20 2.52 -15.74 11.09
N GLN A 21 3.08 -14.52 11.09
CA GLN A 21 4.05 -14.07 10.06
C GLN A 21 4.54 -12.66 10.41
N PRO A 22 5.86 -12.39 10.47
CA PRO A 22 6.37 -11.06 10.81
C PRO A 22 5.89 -10.03 9.80
N SER A 23 5.58 -8.79 10.18
CA SER A 23 5.24 -7.69 9.26
C SER A 23 6.43 -7.15 8.46
N LYS A 24 7.45 -7.99 8.25
CA LYS A 24 8.66 -7.64 7.53
C LYS A 24 9.25 -8.82 6.77
N PHE A 25 10.01 -8.50 5.74
CA PHE A 25 10.88 -9.42 5.02
C PHE A 25 12.32 -8.87 5.04
N ASP A 26 13.32 -9.75 5.12
CA ASP A 26 14.74 -9.42 5.09
C ASP A 26 15.51 -10.55 4.40
N ASP A 27 16.19 -10.24 3.28
CA ASP A 27 17.04 -11.18 2.54
C ASP A 27 18.53 -10.82 2.55
N LYS A 28 18.95 -9.93 3.47
CA LYS A 28 20.29 -9.31 3.54
C LYS A 28 20.66 -8.41 2.36
N LYS A 29 19.79 -8.25 1.35
CA LYS A 29 19.98 -7.35 0.20
C LYS A 29 18.90 -6.28 0.12
N GLY A 30 17.78 -6.51 0.79
CA GLY A 30 16.71 -5.56 1.01
C GLY A 30 15.80 -5.98 2.16
N GLN A 31 15.02 -5.02 2.63
CA GLN A 31 14.09 -5.17 3.72
C GLN A 31 12.77 -4.49 3.36
N ASP A 32 11.67 -5.16 3.64
CA ASP A 32 10.32 -4.66 3.43
C ASP A 32 9.55 -4.65 4.76
N TRP A 33 8.70 -3.64 4.99
CA TRP A 33 7.84 -3.55 6.17
C TRP A 33 6.43 -3.12 5.79
N GLY A 34 5.42 -3.86 6.28
CA GLY A 34 4.02 -3.57 6.03
C GLY A 34 3.24 -4.83 5.74
N TYR A 35 2.57 -4.87 4.58
CA TYR A 35 1.70 -5.95 4.16
C TYR A 35 2.00 -6.41 2.72
N LEU A 36 2.04 -7.72 2.52
CA LEU A 36 2.16 -8.40 1.23
C LEU A 36 1.40 -9.72 1.28
N ASN A 37 0.46 -9.92 0.35
CA ASN A 37 -0.23 -11.20 0.18
C ASN A 37 0.27 -11.98 -1.05
N ASN A 38 -0.28 -13.18 -1.26
CA ASN A 38 0.15 -14.10 -2.31
C ASN A 38 -0.14 -13.65 -3.75
N LYS A 39 -0.82 -12.51 -3.93
CA LYS A 39 -1.07 -11.85 -5.22
C LYS A 39 -0.31 -10.53 -5.37
N GLY A 40 0.49 -10.15 -4.37
CA GLY A 40 1.42 -9.04 -4.46
C GLY A 40 2.67 -9.39 -5.27
N TRP A 41 3.68 -8.52 -5.22
CA TRP A 41 4.96 -8.81 -5.86
C TRP A 41 5.80 -9.70 -4.95
N LEU A 42 5.79 -11.01 -5.20
CA LEU A 42 6.63 -11.96 -4.49
C LEU A 42 7.94 -12.18 -5.25
N GLY A 43 9.07 -11.95 -4.60
CA GLY A 43 10.36 -12.51 -5.03
C GLY A 43 10.39 -14.05 -4.91
N PRO A 44 11.34 -14.75 -5.56
CA PRO A 44 11.41 -16.22 -5.59
C PRO A 44 11.39 -16.94 -4.23
N SER A 45 11.74 -16.23 -3.16
CA SER A 45 11.74 -16.77 -1.78
C SER A 45 11.08 -15.82 -0.77
N GLN A 46 10.34 -14.82 -1.24
CA GLN A 46 9.70 -13.84 -0.37
C GLN A 46 8.39 -14.43 0.16
N PRO A 47 8.25 -14.71 1.47
CA PRO A 47 6.97 -15.08 2.04
C PRO A 47 6.04 -13.87 2.03
N THR A 48 4.74 -14.14 2.19
CA THR A 48 3.79 -13.11 2.60
C THR A 48 4.14 -12.58 3.99
N PHE A 49 3.76 -11.35 4.28
CA PHE A 49 4.01 -10.72 5.57
C PHE A 49 2.94 -9.68 5.90
N GLY A 50 2.75 -9.45 7.19
CA GLY A 50 1.76 -8.52 7.70
C GLY A 50 0.32 -8.95 7.45
N ILE A 51 -0.61 -8.30 8.15
CA ILE A 51 -2.03 -8.63 8.10
C ILE A 51 -2.83 -7.33 7.93
N LEU A 52 -3.70 -7.28 6.92
CA LEU A 52 -4.73 -6.26 6.76
C LEU A 52 -6.08 -6.85 7.16
N THR A 53 -6.79 -6.19 8.07
CA THR A 53 -8.12 -6.59 8.55
C THR A 53 -9.07 -5.40 8.51
N GLU A 54 -10.36 -5.64 8.79
CA GLU A 54 -11.40 -4.59 8.91
C GLU A 54 -11.40 -3.57 7.76
N ILE A 55 -11.16 -4.02 6.52
CA ILE A 55 -11.07 -3.13 5.36
C ILE A 55 -12.45 -2.54 5.08
N HIS A 56 -12.58 -1.22 5.23
CA HIS A 56 -13.77 -0.46 4.87
C HIS A 56 -13.46 0.43 3.68
N ASN A 57 -13.92 0.00 2.50
CA ASN A 57 -13.57 0.61 1.24
C ASN A 57 -14.82 1.19 0.56
N LYS A 58 -14.81 2.49 0.27
CA LYS A 58 -15.89 3.19 -0.47
C LYS A 58 -15.51 3.49 -1.92
N THR A 59 -14.46 2.86 -2.43
CA THR A 59 -13.94 3.03 -3.79
C THR A 59 -14.17 1.78 -4.62
N ASP A 60 -13.86 1.87 -5.92
CA ASP A 60 -13.86 0.72 -6.84
C ASP A 60 -12.65 -0.20 -6.72
N ILE A 61 -11.71 0.08 -5.82
CA ILE A 61 -10.62 -0.84 -5.52
C ILE A 61 -11.22 -2.13 -4.96
N LYS A 62 -10.87 -3.28 -5.54
CA LYS A 62 -11.38 -4.58 -5.10
C LYS A 62 -10.59 -5.12 -3.91
N ASN A 63 -9.27 -5.18 -4.06
CA ASN A 63 -8.37 -5.65 -3.01
C ASN A 63 -7.09 -4.83 -3.02
N ILE A 64 -6.50 -4.70 -1.83
CA ILE A 64 -5.12 -4.31 -1.65
C ILE A 64 -4.29 -5.58 -1.56
N LEU A 65 -3.32 -5.69 -2.46
CA LEU A 65 -2.46 -6.85 -2.61
C LEU A 65 -1.12 -6.65 -1.92
N MET A 66 -0.73 -5.38 -1.77
CA MET A 66 0.57 -4.97 -1.26
C MET A 66 0.47 -3.55 -0.72
N PHE A 67 0.98 -3.33 0.47
CA PHE A 67 1.19 -2.01 1.04
C PHE A 67 2.40 -2.06 1.97
N TYR A 68 3.58 -1.69 1.48
CA TYR A 68 4.80 -1.77 2.26
C TYR A 68 5.81 -0.70 1.89
N TRP A 69 6.68 -0.40 2.85
CA TRP A 69 7.91 0.36 2.64
C TRP A 69 9.04 -0.60 2.31
N GLY A 70 9.64 -0.45 1.13
CA GLY A 70 10.76 -1.28 0.68
C GLY A 70 12.06 -0.51 0.72
N GLU A 71 13.13 -1.18 1.13
CA GLU A 71 14.51 -0.68 1.09
C GLU A 71 15.41 -1.74 0.46
N LYS A 72 16.20 -1.38 -0.55
CA LYS A 72 17.22 -2.27 -1.11
C LYS A 72 18.58 -1.63 -0.94
N GLU A 73 19.53 -2.34 -0.34
CA GLU A 73 20.84 -1.77 0.03
C GLU A 73 21.62 -1.25 -1.18
N SER A 74 21.51 -1.92 -2.33
CA SER A 74 22.30 -1.61 -3.53
C SER A 74 21.64 -0.64 -4.51
N SER A 75 20.45 -0.11 -4.23
CA SER A 75 19.74 0.76 -5.18
C SER A 75 18.70 1.66 -4.52
N ASN A 76 18.91 2.97 -4.64
CA ASN A 76 17.91 3.99 -4.30
C ASN A 76 16.62 3.87 -5.12
N THR A 77 16.64 3.17 -6.27
CA THR A 77 15.48 2.99 -7.15
C THR A 77 14.39 2.15 -6.50
N TYR A 78 14.75 1.25 -5.57
CA TYR A 78 13.80 0.37 -4.89
C TYR A 78 13.38 0.88 -3.51
N LYS A 79 13.87 2.05 -3.08
CA LYS A 79 13.51 2.66 -1.80
C LYS A 79 12.23 3.49 -1.94
N GLY A 80 11.12 3.01 -1.39
CA GLY A 80 9.85 3.70 -1.54
C GLY A 80 8.68 3.01 -0.85
N LEU A 81 7.56 3.72 -0.77
CA LEU A 81 6.28 3.16 -0.36
C LEU A 81 5.53 2.66 -1.58
N TYR A 82 5.15 1.39 -1.56
CA TYR A 82 4.43 0.76 -2.66
C TYR A 82 3.02 0.40 -2.23
N LEU A 83 2.05 0.70 -3.10
CA LEU A 83 0.67 0.25 -2.97
C LEU A 83 0.26 -0.45 -4.26
N ARG A 84 -0.14 -1.72 -4.15
CA ARG A 84 -0.66 -2.53 -5.27
C ARG A 84 -2.11 -2.89 -5.00
N VAL A 85 -2.96 -2.57 -5.96
CA VAL A 85 -4.40 -2.79 -5.86
C VAL A 85 -4.93 -3.53 -7.08
N SER A 86 -6.06 -4.20 -6.91
CA SER A 86 -6.84 -4.81 -8.00
C SER A 86 -8.17 -4.08 -8.16
N SER A 87 -8.76 -4.21 -9.34
CA SER A 87 -10.12 -3.74 -9.64
C SER A 87 -10.95 -4.87 -10.27
N ASN A 88 -12.26 -4.67 -10.36
CA ASN A 88 -13.09 -5.51 -11.23
C ASN A 88 -12.94 -5.03 -12.69
N GLU A 89 -13.10 -5.94 -13.64
CA GLU A 89 -13.05 -5.64 -15.08
C GLU A 89 -13.94 -4.46 -15.51
N GLY A 90 -15.12 -4.29 -14.91
CA GLY A 90 -16.01 -3.17 -15.23
C GLY A 90 -15.55 -1.81 -14.69
N ASN A 91 -14.67 -1.78 -13.68
CA ASN A 91 -14.39 -0.56 -12.89
C ASN A 91 -12.91 -0.12 -12.97
N TYR A 92 -12.08 -0.78 -13.77
CA TYR A 92 -10.64 -0.50 -13.81
C TYR A 92 -10.32 0.95 -14.16
N GLN A 93 -11.10 1.58 -15.05
CA GLN A 93 -10.90 2.98 -15.43
C GLN A 93 -11.09 3.90 -14.22
N THR A 94 -12.12 3.69 -13.41
CA THR A 94 -12.35 4.48 -12.19
C THR A 94 -11.22 4.32 -11.19
N VAL A 95 -10.69 3.09 -11.04
CA VAL A 95 -9.53 2.85 -10.16
C VAL A 95 -8.28 3.54 -10.69
N VAL A 96 -8.03 3.53 -12.00
CA VAL A 96 -6.91 4.26 -12.61
C VAL A 96 -7.04 5.76 -12.37
N GLU A 97 -8.22 6.34 -12.59
CA GLU A 97 -8.45 7.78 -12.35
C GLU A 97 -8.33 8.15 -10.88
N LEU A 98 -8.77 7.27 -9.97
CA LEU A 98 -8.58 7.44 -8.53
C LEU A 98 -7.09 7.48 -8.17
N LEU A 99 -6.29 6.53 -8.67
CA LEU A 99 -4.85 6.43 -8.34
C LEU A 99 -4.01 7.59 -8.90
N LYS A 100 -4.50 8.33 -9.89
CA LYS A 100 -3.85 9.55 -10.42
C LYS A 100 -3.99 10.76 -9.49
N LYS A 101 -4.95 10.74 -8.55
CA LYS A 101 -5.20 11.82 -7.61
C LYS A 101 -4.14 11.89 -6.51
N SER A 102 -4.12 13.02 -5.80
CA SER A 102 -3.20 13.20 -4.68
C SER A 102 -3.64 12.29 -3.53
N LEU A 103 -2.70 11.59 -2.90
CA LEU A 103 -3.00 10.67 -1.81
C LEU A 103 -2.65 11.30 -0.45
N ASP A 104 -3.64 11.40 0.43
CA ASP A 104 -3.44 11.59 1.86
C ASP A 104 -3.52 10.24 2.58
N ILE A 105 -2.56 9.94 3.45
CA ILE A 105 -2.63 8.81 4.37
C ILE A 105 -2.65 9.35 5.79
N THR A 106 -3.71 9.03 6.54
CA THR A 106 -3.78 9.28 7.98
C THR A 106 -3.34 8.02 8.73
N VAL A 107 -2.41 8.16 9.67
CA VAL A 107 -2.00 7.09 10.60
C VAL A 107 -2.13 7.57 12.03
N ASP A 108 -2.88 6.84 12.86
CA ASP A 108 -3.09 7.15 14.28
C ASP A 108 -3.39 8.65 14.55
N ASN A 109 -4.22 9.25 13.68
CA ASN A 109 -4.64 10.67 13.63
C ASN A 109 -3.69 11.69 13.00
N ALA A 110 -2.49 11.30 12.55
CA ALA A 110 -1.59 12.18 11.80
C ALA A 110 -1.78 11.98 10.30
N THR A 111 -2.09 13.06 9.56
CA THR A 111 -2.29 13.01 8.10
C THR A 111 -1.03 13.46 7.36
N HIS A 112 -0.65 12.66 6.37
CA HIS A 112 0.54 12.85 5.54
C HIS A 112 0.12 12.91 4.06
N ASN A 113 0.55 13.96 3.35
CA ASN A 113 0.24 14.13 1.91
C ASN A 113 1.37 13.56 1.05
N PHE A 114 1.06 12.55 0.26
CA PHE A 114 2.01 11.84 -0.61
C PHE A 114 2.09 12.44 -2.01
N GLY A 115 1.24 13.41 -2.33
CA GLY A 115 1.11 13.95 -3.69
C GLY A 115 0.60 12.91 -4.67
N THR A 116 0.97 13.09 -5.94
CA THR A 116 0.55 12.24 -7.06
C THR A 116 1.71 11.39 -7.57
N THR A 117 1.39 10.24 -8.16
CA THR A 117 2.34 9.39 -8.88
C THR A 117 1.59 8.61 -9.95
N PRO A 118 2.15 8.38 -11.14
CA PRO A 118 1.44 7.66 -12.19
C PRO A 118 1.25 6.19 -11.80
N PRO A 119 0.01 5.63 -11.90
CA PRO A 119 -0.20 4.20 -11.69
C PRO A 119 0.41 3.40 -12.84
N LYS A 120 1.14 2.34 -12.50
CA LYS A 120 1.67 1.37 -13.46
C LYS A 120 0.73 0.18 -13.55
N LYS A 121 0.25 -0.14 -14.75
CA LYS A 121 -0.50 -1.38 -15.03
C LYS A 121 0.46 -2.56 -14.99
N GLU A 122 0.04 -3.63 -14.34
CA GLU A 122 0.83 -4.84 -14.17
C GLU A 122 0.14 -6.02 -14.87
N GLY A 123 0.87 -6.71 -15.74
CA GLY A 123 0.31 -7.78 -16.57
C GLY A 123 -0.78 -7.29 -17.56
N ASN A 124 -1.35 -8.23 -18.31
CA ASN A 124 -2.34 -7.91 -19.35
C ASN A 124 -3.80 -8.03 -18.86
N THR A 125 -4.09 -8.93 -17.92
CA THR A 125 -5.45 -9.44 -17.66
C THR A 125 -6.05 -9.08 -16.31
N ASP A 126 -5.26 -8.76 -15.29
CA ASP A 126 -5.77 -8.85 -13.91
C ASP A 126 -6.28 -7.52 -13.34
N TYR A 127 -6.29 -6.46 -14.16
CA TYR A 127 -6.66 -5.09 -13.75
C TYR A 127 -5.98 -4.67 -12.44
N ILE A 128 -4.69 -5.01 -12.34
CA ILE A 128 -3.81 -4.72 -11.21
C ILE A 128 -2.97 -3.49 -11.53
N TYR A 129 -2.86 -2.61 -10.53
CA TYR A 129 -2.13 -1.36 -10.63
C TYR A 129 -1.23 -1.18 -9.41
N THR A 130 -0.03 -0.66 -9.66
CA THR A 130 0.92 -0.30 -8.61
C THR A 130 1.22 1.19 -8.68
N VAL A 131 1.21 1.84 -7.52
CA VAL A 131 1.74 3.20 -7.33
C VAL A 131 2.94 3.14 -6.39
N GLN A 132 3.94 3.98 -6.65
CA GLN A 132 5.14 4.11 -5.85
C GLN A 132 5.35 5.57 -5.45
N TYR A 133 5.57 5.80 -4.15
CA TYR A 133 5.87 7.12 -3.60
C TYR A 133 7.30 7.15 -3.06
N VAL A 134 8.09 8.09 -3.59
CA VAL A 134 9.52 8.28 -3.25
C VAL A 134 9.75 9.72 -2.78
N ASN A 135 9.03 10.11 -1.73
CA ASN A 135 9.11 11.45 -1.13
C ASN A 135 9.35 11.37 0.38
N ASP A 136 9.49 12.53 1.02
CA ASP A 136 9.80 12.62 2.45
C ASP A 136 8.67 12.06 3.32
N GLU A 137 7.41 12.24 2.93
CA GLU A 137 6.26 11.66 3.64
C GLU A 137 6.26 10.13 3.56
N ALA A 138 6.65 9.56 2.41
CA ALA A 138 6.85 8.13 2.28
C ALA A 138 7.97 7.59 3.17
N ARG A 139 9.07 8.33 3.33
CA ARG A 139 10.13 7.94 4.28
C ARG A 139 9.64 8.00 5.73
N LYS A 140 8.88 9.04 6.11
CA LYS A 140 8.29 9.15 7.45
C LYS A 140 7.36 7.97 7.73
N LEU A 141 6.50 7.63 6.76
CA LEU A 141 5.64 6.45 6.90
C LEU A 141 6.42 5.14 6.93
N GLY A 142 7.52 5.03 6.17
CA GLY A 142 8.45 3.91 6.28
C GLY A 142 8.98 3.72 7.70
N SER A 143 9.38 4.80 8.38
CA SER A 143 9.78 4.75 9.79
C SER A 143 8.65 4.27 10.71
N ILE A 144 7.39 4.60 10.41
CA ILE A 144 6.23 4.11 11.16
C ILE A 144 6.02 2.61 10.91
N LEU A 145 6.08 2.16 9.65
CA LEU A 145 5.92 0.74 9.28
C LEU A 145 7.02 -0.15 9.88
N LYS A 146 8.21 0.41 10.13
CA LYS A 146 9.31 -0.26 10.84
C LYS A 146 9.04 -0.49 12.33
N GLN A 147 8.08 0.22 12.93
CA GLN A 147 7.61 -0.04 14.29
C GLN A 147 6.73 -1.30 14.29
N VAL A 148 7.37 -2.44 14.07
CA VAL A 148 6.75 -3.75 14.14
C VAL A 148 6.15 -3.97 15.54
N ASP A 149 5.15 -4.83 15.63
CA ASP A 149 4.54 -5.28 16.90
C ASP A 149 3.47 -4.32 17.46
N GLN A 150 3.06 -3.34 16.66
CA GLN A 150 2.00 -2.39 17.00
C GLN A 150 0.89 -2.41 15.95
N THR A 151 -0.36 -2.43 16.39
CA THR A 151 -1.49 -2.21 15.46
C THR A 151 -1.53 -0.74 15.07
N LYS A 152 -1.75 -0.47 13.78
CA LYS A 152 -1.74 0.87 13.20
C LYS A 152 -2.99 1.07 12.37
N HIS A 153 -3.67 2.20 12.54
CA HIS A 153 -4.89 2.50 11.79
C HIS A 153 -4.58 3.43 10.63
N PHE A 154 -4.86 3.00 9.41
CA PHE A 154 -4.60 3.76 8.20
C PHE A 154 -5.89 4.24 7.54
N CYS A 155 -5.92 5.48 7.08
CA CYS A 155 -6.98 5.98 6.20
C CYS A 155 -6.36 6.56 4.94
N PHE A 156 -6.71 6.01 3.80
CA PHE A 156 -6.26 6.44 2.49
C PHE A 156 -7.36 7.29 1.86
N ASN A 157 -6.99 8.49 1.44
CA ASN A 157 -7.92 9.45 0.86
C ASN A 157 -7.32 10.05 -0.41
N TRP A 158 -7.95 9.78 -1.54
CA TRP A 158 -7.54 10.32 -2.83
C TRP A 158 -8.32 11.58 -3.16
N ARG A 159 -7.61 12.68 -3.39
CA ARG A 159 -8.17 14.04 -3.60
C ARG A 159 -7.70 14.63 -4.92
#